data_AF-A0AB39TSC7-F1
#
_entry.id   AF-A0AB39TSC7-F1
#
_cell.length_a   1.000
_cell.length_b   1.000
_cell.length_c   1.000
_cell.angle_alpha   90.00
_cell.angle_beta   90.00
_cell.angle_gamma   90.00
#
_symmetry.space_group_name_H-M   'P 1'
#
loop_
_entity.id
_entity.type
_entity.pdbx_description
1 polymer ?
#
loop_
_entity_poly.entity_id
_entity_poly.type
_entity_poly.pdbx_seq_one_letter_code
_entity_poly.pdbx_strand_id
1 'polypeptide(L)'
;MHDLPANDLHMNDLPAREIRLPLDQLVSILRDLNEFVVSLDRLGSRQAAGTADARTVGEFVADWDVARRLARARQLLGVALDEQLTPEENALVDELCEQGRFFGARPADAGAPGPRRRPVSGPSRG
;
A
#
# COMPACT_ATOMS: atom_id res chain seq x y z
N MET A 1 26.05 -26.18 8.91
CA MET A 1 25.45 -24.85 9.07
C MET A 1 24.84 -24.53 7.72
N HIS A 2 23.57 -24.88 7.52
CA HIS A 2 22.87 -24.62 6.27
C HIS A 2 22.23 -23.24 6.39
N ASP A 3 22.73 -22.28 5.62
CA ASP A 3 22.01 -21.04 5.31
C ASP A 3 20.71 -21.42 4.60
N LEU A 4 19.57 -21.12 5.24
CA LEU A 4 18.27 -21.16 4.60
C LEU A 4 18.14 -19.89 3.74
N PRO A 5 17.78 -19.99 2.45
CA PRO A 5 17.55 -18.82 1.63
C PRO A 5 16.31 -18.07 2.15
N ALA A 6 16.47 -16.78 2.43
CA ALA A 6 15.45 -15.88 2.97
C ALA A 6 14.32 -15.53 1.99
N ASN A 7 13.91 -16.45 1.10
CA ASN A 7 13.09 -16.09 -0.05
C ASN A 7 11.94 -17.07 -0.41
N ASP A 8 11.53 -17.95 0.51
CA ASP A 8 10.40 -18.86 0.31
C ASP A 8 9.38 -18.80 1.46
N LEU A 9 9.10 -17.60 1.99
CA LEU A 9 7.95 -17.41 2.89
C LEU A 9 6.67 -17.36 2.04
N HIS A 10 6.18 -18.52 1.63
CA HIS A 10 4.90 -18.65 0.95
C HIS A 10 3.76 -18.34 1.93
N MET A 11 2.67 -17.71 1.44
CA MET A 11 1.41 -17.50 2.18
C MET A 11 0.86 -18.77 2.89
N ASN A 12 1.33 -19.96 2.49
CA ASN A 12 0.98 -21.26 3.04
C ASN A 12 1.70 -21.62 4.36
N ASP A 13 2.70 -20.85 4.79
CA ASP A 13 3.43 -21.09 6.05
C ASP A 13 2.78 -20.42 7.27
N LEU A 14 1.75 -19.59 7.08
CA LEU A 14 0.96 -19.07 8.18
C LEU A 14 0.08 -20.19 8.75
N PRO A 15 0.17 -20.48 10.06
CA PRO A 15 -0.63 -21.53 10.66
C PRO A 15 -2.12 -21.21 10.52
N ALA A 16 -2.93 -22.22 10.21
CA ALA A 16 -4.38 -22.08 10.16
C ALA A 16 -4.93 -21.72 11.56
N ARG A 17 -5.19 -20.44 11.79
CA ARG A 17 -5.62 -19.88 13.07
C ARG A 17 -6.69 -18.81 12.85
N GLU A 18 -7.63 -18.73 13.78
CA GLU A 18 -8.64 -17.68 13.81
C GLU A 18 -8.05 -16.38 14.40
N ILE A 19 -8.25 -15.27 13.69
CA ILE A 19 -7.96 -13.92 14.18
C ILE A 19 -9.28 -13.26 14.56
N ARG A 20 -9.36 -12.72 15.78
CA ARG A 20 -10.57 -12.08 16.29
C ARG A 20 -10.56 -10.57 16.02
N LEU A 21 -11.68 -10.07 15.53
CA LEU A 21 -11.95 -8.64 15.32
C LEU A 21 -13.36 -8.31 15.82
N PRO A 22 -13.57 -7.11 16.39
CA PRO A 22 -14.92 -6.64 16.69
C PRO A 22 -15.79 -6.65 15.43
N LEU A 23 -16.98 -7.24 15.52
CA LEU A 23 -17.87 -7.44 14.36
C LEU A 23 -18.28 -6.11 13.72
N ASP A 24 -18.48 -5.07 14.51
CA ASP A 24 -18.83 -3.72 14.04
C ASP A 24 -17.71 -3.11 13.18
N GLN A 25 -16.44 -3.29 13.59
CA GLN A 25 -15.28 -2.84 12.83
C GLN A 25 -15.16 -3.62 11.51
N LEU A 26 -15.31 -4.94 11.57
CA LEU A 26 -15.28 -5.79 10.37
C LEU A 26 -16.40 -5.43 9.38
N VAL A 27 -17.62 -5.22 9.87
CA VAL A 27 -18.77 -4.80 9.04
C VAL A 27 -18.52 -3.42 8.43
N SER A 28 -17.91 -2.48 9.18
CA SER A 28 -17.54 -1.18 8.63
C SER A 28 -16.53 -1.30 7.49
N ILE A 29 -15.49 -2.11 7.66
CA ILE A 29 -14.48 -2.34 6.63
C ILE A 29 -15.12 -2.99 5.39
N LEU A 30 -15.94 -4.02 5.57
CA LEU A 30 -16.60 -4.71 4.47
C LEU A 30 -17.53 -3.79 3.68
N ARG A 31 -18.26 -2.88 4.34
CA ARG A 31 -19.11 -1.90 3.68
C ARG A 31 -18.30 -0.93 2.82
N ASP A 32 -17.21 -0.40 3.37
CA ASP A 32 -16.31 0.52 2.67
C ASP A 32 -15.69 -0.17 1.45
N LEU A 33 -15.16 -1.39 1.61
CA LEU A 33 -14.57 -2.16 0.51
C LEU A 33 -15.59 -2.48 -0.58
N ASN A 34 -16.79 -2.92 -0.22
CA ASN A 34 -17.84 -3.23 -1.20
C ASN A 34 -18.23 -1.98 -2.01
N GLU A 35 -18.37 -0.85 -1.35
CA GLU A 35 -18.68 0.42 -2.02
C GLU A 35 -17.59 0.85 -3.00
N PHE A 36 -16.32 0.68 -2.61
CA PHE A 36 -15.19 0.97 -3.50
C PHE A 36 -15.15 0.04 -4.69
N VAL A 37 -15.31 -1.27 -4.49
CA VAL A 37 -15.31 -2.25 -5.59
C VAL A 37 -16.43 -1.95 -6.59
N VAL A 38 -17.66 -1.74 -6.12
CA VAL A 38 -18.80 -1.44 -6.99
C VAL A 38 -18.62 -0.12 -7.74
N SER A 39 -18.10 0.91 -7.06
CA SER A 39 -17.92 2.22 -7.68
C SER A 39 -16.79 2.20 -8.72
N LEU A 40 -15.66 1.54 -8.40
CA LEU A 40 -14.54 1.38 -9.32
C LEU A 40 -14.92 0.53 -10.54
N ASP A 41 -15.70 -0.54 -10.37
CA ASP A 41 -16.20 -1.36 -11.47
C ASP A 41 -17.08 -0.55 -12.45
N ARG A 42 -18.01 0.24 -11.91
CA ARG A 42 -18.87 1.12 -12.72
C ARG A 42 -18.07 2.22 -13.40
N LEU A 43 -17.13 2.84 -12.70
CA LEU A 43 -16.26 3.86 -13.27
C LEU A 43 -15.37 3.30 -14.38
N GLY A 44 -14.75 2.15 -14.15
CA GLY A 44 -13.93 1.45 -15.15
C GLY A 44 -14.74 1.06 -16.39
N SER A 45 -15.95 0.53 -16.19
CA SER A 45 -16.89 0.25 -17.30
C SER A 45 -17.23 1.51 -18.09
N ARG A 46 -17.49 2.63 -17.41
CA ARG A 46 -17.76 3.92 -18.06
C ARG A 46 -16.54 4.47 -18.79
N GLN A 47 -15.33 4.30 -18.25
CA GLN A 47 -14.09 4.67 -18.92
C GLN A 47 -13.89 3.86 -20.19
N ALA A 48 -14.11 2.54 -20.15
CA ALA A 48 -14.04 1.68 -21.34
C ALA A 48 -15.07 2.08 -22.41
N ALA A 49 -16.25 2.55 -21.99
CA ALA A 49 -17.28 3.09 -22.87
C ALA A 49 -17.04 4.56 -23.32
N GLY A 50 -15.97 5.20 -22.86
CA GLY A 50 -15.66 6.60 -23.20
C GLY A 50 -16.55 7.65 -22.53
N THR A 51 -17.26 7.28 -21.46
CA THR A 51 -18.25 8.13 -20.75
C THR A 51 -17.80 8.58 -19.36
N ALA A 52 -16.58 8.22 -18.97
CA ALA A 52 -15.90 8.72 -17.79
C ALA A 52 -14.41 8.89 -18.12
N ASP A 53 -13.76 9.87 -17.50
CA ASP A 53 -12.36 10.19 -17.69
C ASP A 53 -11.56 10.03 -16.39
N ALA A 54 -10.24 10.26 -16.45
CA ALA A 54 -9.37 10.17 -15.28
C ALA A 54 -9.76 11.17 -14.17
N ARG A 55 -10.34 12.32 -14.54
CA ARG A 55 -10.85 13.30 -13.58
C ARG A 55 -12.02 12.74 -12.78
N THR A 56 -12.96 12.07 -13.43
CA THR A 56 -14.13 11.45 -12.77
C THR A 56 -13.70 10.41 -11.71
N VAL A 57 -12.63 9.65 -11.99
CA VAL A 57 -12.06 8.69 -11.02
C VAL A 57 -11.38 9.43 -9.86
N GLY A 58 -10.63 10.49 -10.16
CA GLY A 58 -9.99 11.32 -9.14
C GLY A 58 -11.00 11.99 -8.19
N GLU A 59 -12.12 12.49 -8.72
CA GLU A 59 -13.23 13.05 -7.94
C GLU A 59 -13.85 11.99 -7.02
N PHE A 60 -14.09 10.77 -7.52
CA PHE A 60 -14.52 9.67 -6.65
C PHE A 60 -13.54 9.42 -5.50
N VAL A 61 -12.23 9.32 -5.78
CA VAL A 61 -11.23 9.05 -4.74
C VAL A 61 -11.19 10.17 -3.69
N ALA A 62 -11.28 11.43 -4.13
CA ALA A 62 -11.22 12.60 -3.26
C ALA A 62 -12.52 12.81 -2.47
N ASP A 63 -13.66 12.89 -3.15
CA ASP A 63 -14.95 13.25 -2.55
C ASP A 63 -15.46 12.17 -1.59
N TRP A 64 -15.09 10.91 -1.83
CA TRP A 64 -15.47 9.78 -0.99
C TRP A 64 -14.43 9.42 0.07
N ASP A 65 -13.35 10.20 0.19
CA ASP A 65 -12.27 9.98 1.17
C ASP A 65 -11.70 8.55 1.09
N VAL A 66 -11.60 7.98 -0.12
CA VAL A 66 -11.27 6.55 -0.32
C VAL A 66 -9.94 6.20 0.34
N ALA A 67 -8.92 7.05 0.18
CA ALA A 67 -7.61 6.85 0.79
C ALA A 67 -7.67 6.84 2.32
N ARG A 68 -8.45 7.75 2.93
CA ARG A 68 -8.60 7.84 4.39
C ARG A 68 -9.34 6.62 4.96
N ARG A 69 -10.38 6.16 4.27
CA ARG A 69 -11.16 4.97 4.66
C ARG A 69 -10.34 3.68 4.53
N LEU A 70 -9.57 3.54 3.46
CA LEU A 70 -8.63 2.42 3.29
C LEU A 70 -7.51 2.44 4.34
N ALA A 71 -6.94 3.62 4.65
CA ALA A 71 -5.95 3.76 5.71
C ALA A 71 -6.52 3.35 7.07
N ARG A 72 -7.77 3.75 7.37
CA ARG A 72 -8.46 3.31 8.59
C ARG A 72 -8.68 1.80 8.60
N ALA A 73 -9.14 1.20 7.50
CA ALA A 73 -9.31 -0.24 7.40
C ALA A 73 -7.99 -0.98 7.64
N ARG A 74 -6.90 -0.53 6.99
CA ARG A 74 -5.56 -1.07 7.19
C ARG A 74 -5.10 -0.96 8.65
N GLN A 75 -5.34 0.17 9.30
CA GLN A 75 -5.01 0.36 10.70
C GLN A 75 -5.77 -0.63 11.60
N LEU A 76 -7.09 -0.77 11.42
CA LEU A 76 -7.90 -1.67 12.24
C LEU A 76 -7.50 -3.13 12.07
N LEU A 77 -7.22 -3.56 10.84
CA LEU A 77 -6.72 -4.90 10.56
C LEU A 77 -5.31 -5.10 11.13
N GLY A 78 -4.41 -4.12 10.94
CA GLY A 78 -3.03 -4.17 11.43
C GLY A 78 -2.97 -4.30 12.95
N VAL A 79 -3.71 -3.48 13.69
CA VAL A 79 -3.78 -3.58 15.16
C VAL A 79 -4.27 -4.95 15.61
N ALA A 80 -5.32 -5.49 14.97
CA ALA A 80 -5.84 -6.80 15.34
C ALA A 80 -4.84 -7.94 15.05
N LEU A 81 -4.04 -7.80 14.00
CA LEU A 81 -2.96 -8.74 13.68
C LEU A 81 -1.81 -8.58 14.68
N ASP A 82 -1.33 -7.36 14.94
CA ASP A 82 -0.25 -7.08 15.90
C ASP A 82 -0.51 -7.66 17.30
N GLU A 83 -1.76 -7.61 17.75
CA GLU A 83 -2.19 -8.14 19.06
C GLU A 83 -2.20 -9.68 19.13
N GLN A 84 -2.29 -10.36 17.98
CA GLN A 84 -2.56 -11.81 17.92
C GLN A 84 -1.45 -12.61 17.22
N LEU A 85 -0.64 -11.96 16.40
CA LEU A 85 0.51 -12.53 15.70
C LEU A 85 1.78 -12.44 16.55
N THR A 86 2.70 -13.38 16.35
CA THR A 86 4.06 -13.24 16.89
C THR A 86 4.83 -12.17 16.11
N PRO A 87 5.94 -11.63 16.66
CA PRO A 87 6.76 -10.65 15.95
C PRO A 87 7.23 -11.14 14.57
N GLU A 88 7.53 -12.43 14.44
CA GLU A 88 7.95 -13.06 13.17
C GLU A 88 6.79 -13.12 12.16
N GLU A 89 5.59 -13.48 12.61
CA GLU A 89 4.39 -13.51 11.77
C GLU A 89 4.01 -12.09 11.30
N ASN A 90 4.12 -11.08 12.17
CA ASN A 90 3.87 -9.68 11.81
C ASN A 90 4.86 -9.18 10.76
N ALA A 91 6.15 -9.48 10.92
CA ALA A 91 7.18 -9.08 9.96
C ALA A 91 6.92 -9.68 8.56
N LEU A 92 6.43 -10.91 8.50
CA LEU A 92 6.02 -11.56 7.25
C LEU A 92 4.80 -10.86 6.61
N VAL A 93 3.81 -10.48 7.41
CA VAL A 93 2.64 -9.74 6.91
C VAL A 93 3.04 -8.36 6.40
N ASP A 94 3.95 -7.66 7.07
CA ASP A 94 4.48 -6.37 6.63
C ASP A 94 5.21 -6.50 5.30
N GLU A 95 6.10 -7.49 5.14
CA GLU A 95 6.81 -7.76 3.89
C GLU A 95 5.82 -8.02 2.73
N LEU A 96 4.79 -8.84 2.95
CA LEU A 96 3.74 -9.09 1.95
C LEU A 96 2.98 -7.80 1.57
N CYS A 97 2.79 -6.88 2.52
CA CYS A 97 2.15 -5.60 2.24
C CYS A 97 3.03 -4.66 1.42
N GLU A 98 4.35 -4.68 1.63
CA GLU A 98 5.32 -3.86 0.89
C GLU A 98 5.48 -4.29 -0.58
N GLN A 99 5.15 -5.55 -0.91
CA GLN A 99 5.11 -6.06 -2.30
C GLN A 99 3.98 -5.45 -3.16
N GLY A 100 3.16 -4.55 -2.59
CA GLY A 100 2.11 -3.84 -3.31
C GLY A 100 2.64 -3.09 -4.54
N ARG A 101 1.94 -3.22 -5.68
CA ARG A 101 2.29 -2.49 -6.90
C ARG A 101 1.91 -1.01 -6.79
N PHE A 102 2.92 -0.13 -6.84
CA PHE A 102 2.70 1.30 -6.95
C PHE A 102 2.49 1.70 -8.42
N PHE A 103 1.30 2.21 -8.75
CA PHE A 103 1.03 2.81 -10.06
C PHE A 103 1.26 4.32 -9.97
N GLY A 104 2.18 4.85 -10.79
CA GLY A 104 2.42 6.30 -10.89
C GLY A 104 3.83 6.78 -10.54
N ALA A 105 4.81 5.88 -10.30
CA ALA A 105 6.21 6.30 -10.26
C ALA A 105 6.59 6.85 -11.63
N ARG A 106 6.74 8.18 -11.74
CA ARG A 106 7.33 8.76 -12.95
C ARG A 106 8.75 8.19 -13.08
N PRO A 107 9.21 7.75 -14.26
CA PRO A 107 10.55 7.17 -14.46
C PRO A 107 11.74 8.08 -14.10
N ALA A 108 11.50 9.27 -13.53
CA ALA A 108 12.50 10.30 -13.30
C ALA A 108 13.27 10.15 -11.97
N ASP A 109 12.80 9.36 -10.99
CA ASP A 109 13.53 9.20 -9.72
C ASP A 109 14.59 8.09 -9.74
N ALA A 110 14.74 7.37 -10.85
CA ALA A 110 15.81 6.39 -11.03
C ALA A 110 17.10 6.98 -11.65
N GLY A 111 17.14 8.29 -11.95
CA GLY A 111 18.22 8.84 -12.79
C GLY A 111 18.63 10.28 -12.55
N ALA A 112 18.27 10.91 -11.43
CA ALA A 112 18.80 12.23 -11.10
C ALA A 112 20.19 12.09 -10.44
N PRO A 113 21.31 12.44 -11.10
CA PRO A 113 22.59 12.55 -10.41
C PRO A 113 22.45 13.65 -9.35
N GLY A 114 22.74 13.30 -8.10
CA GLY A 114 22.70 14.23 -6.97
C GLY A 114 23.48 15.53 -7.24
N PRO A 115 23.15 16.62 -6.54
CA PRO A 115 23.71 17.93 -6.83
C PRO A 115 25.24 17.89 -6.77
N ARG A 116 25.90 18.19 -7.91
CA ARG A 116 27.35 18.29 -7.97
C ARG A 116 27.80 19.34 -6.95
N ARG A 117 28.49 18.90 -5.91
CA ARG A 117 29.15 19.79 -4.95
C ARG A 117 30.07 20.72 -5.73
N ARG A 118 29.79 22.02 -5.66
CA ARG A 118 30.60 23.07 -6.27
C ARG A 118 31.99 23.03 -5.62
N PRO A 119 33.10 22.95 -6.38
CA PRO A 119 34.43 22.91 -5.79
C PRO A 119 34.71 24.23 -5.06
N VAL A 120 35.16 24.12 -3.82
CA VAL A 120 35.64 25.24 -3.02
C VAL A 120 36.90 25.80 -3.67
N SER A 121 36.87 27.04 -4.15
CA SER A 121 38.07 27.75 -4.59
C SER A 121 38.96 28.00 -3.37
N GLY A 122 40.14 27.36 -3.35
CA GLY A 122 41.18 27.64 -2.35
C GLY A 122 41.78 29.04 -2.51
N PRO A 123 42.43 29.57 -1.45
CA PRO A 123 42.86 30.97 -1.41
C PRO A 123 44.03 31.22 -2.38
N SER A 124 43.93 32.29 -3.16
CA SER A 124 45.04 32.85 -3.93
C SER A 124 46.17 33.27 -2.99
N ARG A 125 47.36 32.69 -3.18
CA ARG A 125 48.60 33.18 -2.59
C ARG A 125 48.99 34.49 -3.28
N GLY A 126 49.13 35.56 -2.50
CA GLY A 126 50.03 36.67 -2.81
C GLY A 126 51.44 36.34 -2.36
#